data_AF-A0A5E4A4U2-F1
#
_entry.id   AF-A0A5E4A4U2-F1
#
_cell.length_a   1.000
_cell.length_b   1.000
_cell.length_c   1.000
_cell.angle_alpha   90.00
_cell.angle_beta   90.00
_cell.angle_gamma   90.00
#
_symmetry.space_group_name_H-M   'P 1'
#
loop_
_entity.id
_entity.type
_entity.pdbx_description
1 polymer ?
#
loop_
_entity_poly.entity_id
_entity_poly.type
_entity_poly.pdbx_seq_one_letter_code
_entity_poly.pdbx_strand_id
1 'polypeptide(L)'
;MWCSNMKQCVDSNAYVASFPFGQCMEWYTMSSCPPENCSGYCTCSHCLEQPGCGWCTDPSNTGKGKCMEGSYKGPVKMPPQASAGTAYPQPLLNSSMCLEDSRYNWSFIHCPACQCNGHSKCINQSICEKCENLTTGKHCETCISGFYGDPTNGGKCQPCKCNGHASLCNTNTGKCFCTTKGVKGDECQLCEVENRYQGNPLKGTCYYTLLIDYQFTFSLSQEDDRYYTAINFVATPDEQNRDLDMFINASKNFNLNITWAASFSAGTQAGEEMPVVSKTNIKEYKDSFSNEKFDFRNHPNITFFVYVSNFTWPIKIQIAFSQHSNFMDLVQFFVTFFSCFLSLLLVAAVVWKIKQSCWASRRREQLLREMQQMASRPFASVNVALETDEEPPDLIGGSIKTVPKPIALEPCFGNKAAVLSVFVRLPRGLGGIPPPGQSGLAVASALVDISQQMPIVYKEKSGAVRNRKQQPPAQPGTCI
;
A
#
# COMPACT_ATOMS: atom_id res chain seq x y z
N MET A 1 -10.54 -6.98 -74.77
CA MET A 1 -11.69 -7.64 -74.14
C MET A 1 -11.56 -7.48 -72.64
N TRP A 2 -12.59 -7.01 -71.93
CA TRP A 2 -12.56 -6.89 -70.47
C TRP A 2 -13.01 -8.19 -69.83
N CYS A 3 -12.24 -8.75 -68.90
CA CYS A 3 -12.64 -9.94 -68.16
C CYS A 3 -13.10 -9.54 -66.75
N SER A 4 -14.40 -9.64 -66.47
CA SER A 4 -15.00 -9.11 -65.23
C SER A 4 -14.49 -9.83 -63.98
N ASN A 5 -14.51 -11.16 -64.01
CA ASN A 5 -14.11 -11.98 -62.86
C ASN A 5 -12.61 -11.93 -62.58
N MET A 6 -11.79 -11.54 -63.56
CA MET A 6 -10.35 -11.40 -63.42
C MET A 6 -9.90 -9.93 -63.27
N LYS A 7 -10.84 -8.98 -63.37
CA LYS A 7 -10.61 -7.52 -63.31
C LYS A 7 -9.44 -7.04 -64.18
N GLN A 8 -9.35 -7.52 -65.42
CA GLN A 8 -8.29 -7.11 -66.33
C GLN A 8 -8.73 -7.07 -67.80
N CYS A 9 -8.09 -6.17 -68.55
CA CYS A 9 -8.15 -6.14 -70.00
C CYS A 9 -7.24 -7.21 -70.59
N VAL A 10 -7.77 -8.02 -71.51
CA VAL A 10 -7.03 -9.04 -72.25
C VAL A 10 -7.19 -8.82 -73.75
N ASP A 11 -6.10 -8.99 -74.49
CA ASP A 11 -6.13 -8.99 -75.95
C ASP A 11 -6.97 -10.18 -76.44
N SER A 12 -7.91 -9.94 -77.35
CA SER A 12 -8.78 -11.00 -77.88
C SER A 12 -8.00 -12.12 -78.57
N ASN A 13 -6.87 -11.78 -79.20
CA ASN A 13 -5.99 -12.74 -79.88
C ASN A 13 -5.14 -13.54 -78.88
N ALA A 14 -4.90 -12.97 -77.69
CA ALA A 14 -4.16 -13.64 -76.62
C ALA A 14 -5.06 -14.42 -75.67
N TYR A 15 -6.40 -14.36 -75.81
CA TYR A 15 -7.36 -14.95 -74.89
C TYR A 15 -7.05 -16.41 -74.53
N VAL A 16 -6.85 -17.25 -75.56
CA VAL A 16 -6.57 -18.68 -75.39
C VAL A 16 -5.26 -18.92 -74.64
N ALA A 17 -4.26 -18.06 -74.84
CA ALA A 17 -2.98 -18.15 -74.15
C ALA A 17 -3.04 -17.60 -72.71
N SER A 18 -3.82 -16.54 -72.47
CA SER A 18 -3.99 -15.92 -71.16
C SER A 18 -4.91 -16.73 -70.24
N PHE A 19 -5.90 -17.42 -70.80
CA PHE A 19 -6.88 -18.23 -70.06
C PHE A 19 -7.02 -19.64 -70.64
N PRO A 20 -5.95 -20.47 -70.58
CA PRO A 20 -5.94 -21.80 -71.20
C PRO A 20 -6.97 -22.77 -70.61
N PHE A 21 -7.49 -22.48 -69.41
CA PHE A 21 -8.50 -23.28 -68.72
C PHE A 21 -9.86 -22.58 -68.63
N GLY A 22 -10.09 -21.54 -69.44
CA GLY A 22 -11.36 -20.81 -69.45
C GLY A 22 -11.61 -20.01 -68.16
N GLN A 23 -10.55 -19.48 -67.54
CA GLN A 23 -10.65 -18.75 -66.28
C GLN A 23 -11.43 -17.43 -66.41
N CYS A 24 -11.64 -16.91 -67.62
CA CYS A 24 -12.52 -15.77 -67.84
C CYS A 24 -13.94 -16.26 -68.15
N MET A 25 -14.86 -16.04 -67.21
CA MET A 25 -16.22 -16.57 -67.31
C MET A 25 -17.17 -15.58 -67.99
N GLU A 26 -16.85 -14.29 -67.93
CA GLU A 26 -17.68 -13.22 -68.47
C GLU A 26 -16.79 -12.11 -69.03
N TRP A 27 -17.11 -11.67 -70.25
CA TRP A 27 -16.35 -10.61 -70.90
C TRP A 27 -17.22 -9.51 -71.51
N TYR A 28 -16.66 -8.31 -71.50
CA TYR A 28 -17.25 -7.13 -72.07
C TYR A 28 -16.39 -6.59 -73.22
N THR A 29 -17.05 -6.06 -74.23
CA THR A 29 -16.41 -5.35 -75.35
C THR A 29 -16.74 -3.87 -75.25
N MET A 30 -16.08 -3.04 -76.04
CA MET A 30 -16.23 -1.57 -75.99
C MET A 30 -17.68 -1.08 -76.16
N SER A 31 -18.55 -1.88 -76.79
CA SER A 31 -19.98 -1.59 -76.97
C SER A 31 -20.87 -2.06 -75.82
N SER A 32 -20.38 -2.90 -74.92
CA SER A 32 -21.14 -3.47 -73.79
C SER A 32 -20.58 -3.14 -72.41
N CYS A 33 -19.45 -2.44 -72.33
CA CYS A 33 -18.87 -2.03 -71.05
C CYS A 33 -19.81 -1.05 -70.30
N PRO A 34 -19.92 -1.17 -68.96
CA PRO A 34 -20.57 -0.18 -68.13
C PRO A 34 -19.93 1.20 -68.33
N PRO A 35 -20.71 2.29 -68.28
CA PRO A 35 -20.13 3.63 -68.25
C PRO A 35 -19.39 3.82 -66.92
N GLU A 36 -18.05 3.86 -66.98
CA GLU A 36 -17.20 4.18 -65.84
C GLU A 36 -16.64 5.59 -65.94
N ASN A 37 -16.43 6.21 -64.78
CA ASN A 37 -15.73 7.49 -64.68
C ASN A 37 -14.28 7.24 -64.29
N CYS A 38 -13.39 7.28 -65.27
CA CYS A 38 -11.98 6.93 -65.08
C CYS A 38 -11.21 8.00 -64.30
N SER A 39 -11.71 9.24 -64.28
CA SER A 39 -10.99 10.38 -63.67
C SER A 39 -10.77 10.28 -62.15
N GLY A 40 -11.49 9.40 -61.46
CA GLY A 40 -11.37 9.19 -60.01
C GLY A 40 -10.16 8.35 -59.56
N TYR A 41 -9.45 7.71 -60.48
CA TYR A 41 -8.37 6.79 -60.15
C TYR A 41 -7.00 7.43 -60.30
N CYS A 42 -6.30 7.57 -59.17
CA CYS A 42 -4.99 8.22 -59.11
C CYS A 42 -3.81 7.28 -59.37
N THR A 43 -3.99 5.97 -59.48
CA THR A 43 -2.88 5.03 -59.77
C THR A 43 -3.15 4.25 -61.04
N CYS A 44 -2.10 3.90 -61.78
CA CYS A 44 -2.25 3.11 -63.00
C CYS A 44 -2.89 1.74 -62.71
N SER A 45 -2.51 1.09 -61.61
CA SER A 45 -3.09 -0.22 -61.24
C SER A 45 -4.60 -0.15 -61.05
N HIS A 46 -5.10 0.79 -60.23
CA HIS A 46 -6.54 0.94 -60.02
C HIS A 46 -7.26 1.41 -61.29
N CYS A 47 -6.61 2.21 -62.12
CA CYS A 47 -7.14 2.64 -63.40
C CYS A 47 -7.38 1.47 -64.35
N LEU A 48 -6.40 0.58 -64.53
CA LEU A 48 -6.50 -0.55 -65.46
C LEU A 48 -7.36 -1.71 -64.92
N GLU A 49 -7.68 -1.69 -63.63
CA GLU A 49 -8.70 -2.55 -63.01
C GLU A 49 -10.13 -2.12 -63.33
N GLN A 50 -10.33 -0.98 -64.00
CA GLN A 50 -11.65 -0.54 -64.42
C GLN A 50 -11.91 -0.82 -65.91
N PRO A 51 -13.12 -1.29 -66.26
CA PRO A 51 -13.50 -1.50 -67.64
C PRO A 51 -13.51 -0.18 -68.41
N GLY A 52 -12.82 -0.15 -69.56
CA GLY A 52 -12.83 1.03 -70.44
C GLY A 52 -11.97 2.19 -69.97
N CYS A 53 -11.13 2.00 -68.94
CA CYS A 53 -10.16 2.99 -68.50
C CYS A 53 -8.75 2.65 -68.97
N GLY A 54 -7.96 3.69 -69.24
CA GLY A 54 -6.54 3.57 -69.54
C GLY A 54 -5.73 4.70 -68.93
N TRP A 55 -4.44 4.46 -68.81
CA TRP A 55 -3.49 5.35 -68.16
C TRP A 55 -2.68 6.12 -69.20
N CYS A 56 -2.76 7.45 -69.12
CA CYS A 56 -1.93 8.35 -69.89
C CYS A 56 -0.76 8.84 -69.04
N THR A 57 0.45 8.41 -69.37
CA THR A 57 1.66 8.74 -68.59
C THR A 57 2.20 10.11 -69.00
N ASP A 58 2.56 10.92 -68.02
CA ASP A 58 3.19 12.20 -68.27
C ASP A 58 4.63 12.06 -68.78
N PRO A 59 5.20 13.08 -69.45
CA PRO A 59 6.55 13.01 -69.99
C PRO A 59 7.65 13.16 -68.92
N SER A 60 7.31 13.27 -67.63
CA SER A 60 8.27 13.62 -66.58
C SER A 60 9.26 12.49 -66.23
N ASN A 61 9.00 11.26 -66.70
CA ASN A 61 9.72 10.04 -66.31
C ASN A 61 9.72 9.81 -64.79
N THR A 62 8.59 10.11 -64.15
CA THR A 62 8.42 9.92 -62.71
C THR A 62 7.23 9.00 -62.38
N GLY A 63 6.54 8.51 -63.42
CA GLY A 63 5.41 7.59 -63.31
C GLY A 63 4.06 8.27 -63.04
N LYS A 64 4.03 9.61 -63.02
CA LYS A 64 2.79 10.38 -63.01
C LYS A 64 1.99 10.18 -64.29
N GLY A 65 0.68 10.36 -64.18
CA GLY A 65 -0.23 10.24 -65.31
C GLY A 65 -1.66 10.57 -64.95
N LYS A 66 -2.56 10.31 -65.91
CA LYS A 66 -3.99 10.55 -65.79
C LYS A 66 -4.74 9.29 -66.21
N CYS A 67 -5.68 8.85 -65.38
CA CYS A 67 -6.64 7.82 -65.77
C CYS A 67 -7.75 8.46 -66.60
N MET A 68 -8.02 7.90 -67.78
CA MET A 68 -8.98 8.45 -68.74
C MET A 68 -9.74 7.31 -69.43
N GLU A 69 -10.93 7.60 -69.92
CA GLU A 69 -11.69 6.66 -70.74
C GLU A 69 -10.92 6.34 -72.01
N GLY A 70 -10.90 5.06 -72.40
CA GLY A 70 -10.16 4.66 -73.58
C GLY A 70 -10.31 3.20 -73.97
N SER A 71 -9.51 2.82 -74.95
CA SER A 71 -9.39 1.45 -75.45
C SER A 71 -7.92 1.13 -75.73
N TYR A 72 -7.63 -0.10 -76.17
CA TYR A 72 -6.29 -0.45 -76.64
C TYR A 72 -5.79 0.44 -77.80
N LYS A 73 -6.70 1.11 -78.53
CA LYS A 73 -6.35 2.06 -79.60
C LYS A 73 -5.93 3.43 -79.07
N GLY A 74 -6.32 3.79 -77.85
CA GLY A 74 -6.07 5.11 -77.28
C GLY A 74 -7.22 5.68 -76.45
N PRO A 75 -7.05 6.89 -75.92
CA PRO A 75 -8.08 7.60 -75.17
C PRO A 75 -9.28 7.94 -76.05
N VAL A 76 -10.47 7.90 -75.46
CA VAL A 76 -11.72 8.19 -76.16
C VAL A 76 -12.47 9.33 -75.51
N LYS A 77 -13.15 10.12 -76.34
CA LYS A 77 -14.08 11.13 -75.89
C LYS A 77 -15.49 10.58 -76.02
N MET A 78 -16.20 10.50 -74.90
CA MET A 78 -17.65 10.24 -74.91
C MET A 78 -18.38 11.51 -75.39
N PRO A 79 -19.27 11.41 -76.40
CA PRO A 79 -20.17 12.50 -76.74
C PRO A 79 -21.05 12.88 -75.53
N PRO A 80 -21.37 14.16 -75.32
CA PRO A 80 -22.40 14.54 -74.33
C PRO A 80 -23.70 13.83 -74.68
N GLN A 81 -24.39 13.27 -73.68
CA GLN A 81 -25.61 12.49 -73.85
C GLN A 81 -26.60 13.24 -74.75
N ALA A 82 -26.88 12.69 -75.92
CA ALA A 82 -28.03 13.10 -76.72
C ALA A 82 -29.29 12.65 -75.96
N SER A 83 -30.21 13.59 -75.78
CA SER A 83 -31.54 13.35 -75.23
C SER A 83 -32.26 12.24 -75.99
N ALA A 84 -32.68 11.22 -75.25
CA ALA A 84 -33.70 10.22 -75.56
C ALA A 84 -33.73 9.65 -77.00
N GLY A 85 -33.21 8.44 -77.16
CA GLY A 85 -33.62 7.54 -78.23
C GLY A 85 -32.47 6.85 -78.97
N THR A 86 -32.23 5.58 -78.61
CA THR A 86 -31.70 4.53 -79.50
C THR A 86 -30.44 4.85 -80.31
N ALA A 87 -29.32 5.08 -79.64
CA ALA A 87 -27.99 4.62 -80.05
C ALA A 87 -27.04 4.81 -78.87
N TYR A 88 -26.29 3.78 -78.48
CA TYR A 88 -25.14 3.98 -77.59
C TYR A 88 -24.21 5.00 -78.28
N PRO A 89 -23.89 6.16 -77.65
CA PRO A 89 -22.99 7.13 -78.25
C PRO A 89 -21.67 6.43 -78.57
N GLN A 90 -21.26 6.40 -79.84
CA GLN A 90 -20.02 5.72 -80.19
C GLN A 90 -18.83 6.50 -79.60
N PRO A 91 -17.98 5.88 -78.78
CA PRO A 91 -16.79 6.51 -78.26
C PRO A 91 -15.85 6.91 -79.42
N LEU A 92 -15.54 8.19 -79.53
CA LEU A 92 -14.66 8.72 -80.57
C LEU A 92 -13.21 8.69 -80.08
N LEU A 93 -12.34 8.01 -80.82
CA LEU A 93 -10.90 8.00 -80.55
C LEU A 93 -10.35 9.42 -80.67
N ASN A 94 -9.68 9.90 -79.63
CA ASN A 94 -9.07 11.22 -79.63
C ASN A 94 -7.67 11.16 -79.03
N SER A 95 -6.70 10.71 -79.84
CA SER A 95 -5.31 10.54 -79.42
C SER A 95 -4.69 11.83 -78.86
N SER A 96 -5.16 13.02 -79.28
CA SER A 96 -4.63 14.31 -78.80
C SER A 96 -4.82 14.51 -77.29
N MET A 97 -5.72 13.75 -76.64
CA MET A 97 -5.93 13.80 -75.19
C MET A 97 -4.76 13.25 -74.37
N CYS A 98 -3.89 12.44 -74.99
CA CYS A 98 -2.70 11.86 -74.37
C CYS A 98 -1.40 12.18 -75.15
N LEU A 99 -1.40 13.32 -75.82
CA LEU A 99 -0.25 13.82 -76.57
C LEU A 99 0.24 15.09 -75.88
N GLU A 100 1.43 15.02 -75.29
CA GLU A 100 2.15 16.18 -74.76
C GLU A 100 3.56 16.14 -75.37
N ASP A 101 3.95 17.21 -76.08
CA ASP A 101 5.24 17.33 -76.80
C ASP A 101 5.55 16.17 -77.77
N SER A 102 4.57 15.73 -78.56
CA SER A 102 4.72 14.69 -79.60
C SER A 102 5.09 13.29 -79.08
N ARG A 103 5.00 13.03 -77.78
CA ARG A 103 5.15 11.69 -77.19
C ARG A 103 3.79 11.13 -76.81
N TYR A 104 3.45 9.99 -77.41
CA TYR A 104 2.22 9.24 -77.13
C TYR A 104 2.53 8.11 -76.15
N ASN A 105 2.06 8.22 -74.90
CA ASN A 105 2.37 7.25 -73.83
C ASN A 105 1.09 6.73 -73.16
N TRP A 106 0.34 5.95 -73.93
CA TRP A 106 -0.94 5.36 -73.55
C TRP A 106 -0.79 3.89 -73.14
N SER A 107 -1.34 3.54 -71.97
CA SER A 107 -1.33 2.20 -71.40
C SER A 107 -2.75 1.73 -71.13
N PHE A 108 -3.12 0.54 -71.61
CA PHE A 108 -4.48 0.00 -71.49
C PHE A 108 -4.56 -1.45 -70.99
N ILE A 109 -3.45 -2.18 -71.06
CA ILE A 109 -3.37 -3.60 -70.65
C ILE A 109 -2.36 -3.76 -69.52
N HIS A 110 -1.19 -3.12 -69.66
CA HIS A 110 -0.14 -3.14 -68.65
C HIS A 110 0.28 -1.73 -68.32
N CYS A 111 0.56 -1.50 -67.03
CA CYS A 111 1.11 -0.26 -66.57
C CYS A 111 2.53 -0.04 -67.09
N PRO A 112 2.95 1.22 -67.26
CA PRO A 112 4.35 1.54 -67.51
C PRO A 112 5.23 1.00 -66.38
N ALA A 113 6.47 0.61 -66.71
CA ALA A 113 7.43 0.12 -65.72
C ALA A 113 7.80 1.19 -64.67
N CYS A 114 7.79 2.46 -65.08
CA CYS A 114 8.06 3.60 -64.21
C CYS A 114 6.78 4.01 -63.46
N GLN A 115 6.75 3.83 -62.14
CA GLN A 115 5.63 4.17 -61.26
C GLN A 115 6.17 4.72 -59.93
N CYS A 116 6.82 5.89 -59.93
CA CYS A 116 7.34 6.51 -58.70
C CYS A 116 6.40 7.57 -58.11
N ASN A 117 5.10 7.54 -58.45
CA ASN A 117 4.07 8.52 -58.04
C ASN A 117 4.46 9.98 -58.29
N GLY A 118 5.40 10.17 -59.19
CA GLY A 118 6.14 11.39 -59.45
C GLY A 118 6.82 12.11 -58.30
N HIS A 119 7.35 11.32 -57.38
CA HIS A 119 8.26 11.75 -56.33
C HIS A 119 9.69 11.26 -56.54
N SER A 120 9.97 10.54 -57.62
CA SER A 120 11.35 10.21 -58.02
C SER A 120 11.44 10.04 -59.53
N LYS A 121 12.61 10.32 -60.11
CA LYS A 121 12.88 10.00 -61.51
C LYS A 121 13.26 8.53 -61.62
N CYS A 122 12.64 7.82 -62.55
CA CYS A 122 12.93 6.40 -62.74
C CYS A 122 14.31 6.20 -63.37
N ILE A 123 15.11 5.34 -62.73
CA ILE A 123 16.38 4.82 -63.25
C ILE A 123 16.13 3.41 -63.80
N ASN A 124 16.81 3.05 -64.89
CA ASN A 124 16.62 1.76 -65.57
C ASN A 124 15.13 1.46 -65.83
N GLN A 125 14.38 2.50 -66.21
CA GLN A 125 12.95 2.48 -66.57
C GLN A 125 11.96 2.12 -65.46
N SER A 126 12.39 1.67 -64.27
CA SER A 126 11.47 1.15 -63.24
C SER A 126 11.84 1.43 -61.78
N ILE A 127 13.07 1.85 -61.49
CA ILE A 127 13.58 1.96 -60.12
C ILE A 127 13.44 3.40 -59.61
N CYS A 128 12.84 3.55 -58.42
CA CYS A 128 12.78 4.80 -57.67
C CYS A 128 13.90 4.81 -56.62
N GLU A 129 15.01 5.50 -56.87
CA GLU A 129 16.19 5.44 -55.98
C GLU A 129 16.13 6.49 -54.85
N LYS A 130 15.57 7.67 -55.12
CA LYS A 130 15.50 8.80 -54.17
C LYS A 130 14.12 9.42 -54.18
N CYS A 131 13.27 8.98 -53.26
CA CYS A 131 11.96 9.58 -53.07
C CYS A 131 12.10 10.99 -52.49
N GLU A 132 11.55 11.96 -53.20
CA GLU A 132 11.48 13.37 -52.84
C GLU A 132 10.12 13.68 -52.19
N ASN A 133 9.88 14.96 -51.86
CA ASN A 133 8.60 15.44 -51.32
C ASN A 133 8.11 14.68 -50.07
N LEU A 134 9.04 14.23 -49.23
CA LEU A 134 8.76 13.59 -47.95
C LEU A 134 8.03 12.24 -48.09
N THR A 135 8.37 11.50 -49.16
CA THR A 135 7.83 10.16 -49.45
C THR A 135 8.86 9.06 -49.26
N THR A 136 8.40 7.82 -49.14
CA THR A 136 9.18 6.59 -49.04
C THR A 136 8.39 5.42 -49.61
N GLY A 137 9.01 4.24 -49.63
CA GLY A 137 8.50 3.04 -50.31
C GLY A 137 9.21 2.79 -51.62
N LYS A 138 8.89 1.67 -52.26
CA LYS A 138 9.54 1.23 -53.51
C LYS A 138 9.13 2.12 -54.70
N HIS A 139 7.94 2.70 -54.60
CA HIS A 139 7.27 3.51 -55.60
C HIS A 139 6.98 4.94 -55.09
N CYS A 140 7.61 5.34 -53.99
CA CYS A 140 7.36 6.61 -53.30
C CYS A 140 5.87 6.83 -52.97
N GLU A 141 5.20 5.74 -52.59
CA GLU A 141 3.76 5.62 -52.41
C GLU A 141 3.29 5.88 -50.98
N THR A 142 4.21 6.08 -50.04
CA THR A 142 3.90 6.37 -48.63
C THR A 142 4.64 7.61 -48.16
N CYS A 143 4.10 8.30 -47.16
CA CYS A 143 4.81 9.39 -46.49
C CYS A 143 5.89 8.85 -45.54
N ILE A 144 6.99 9.60 -45.39
CA ILE A 144 8.00 9.27 -44.38
C ILE A 144 7.44 9.37 -42.96
N SER A 145 8.08 8.71 -41.99
CA SER A 145 7.70 8.78 -40.57
C SER A 145 7.62 10.22 -40.07
N GLY A 146 6.53 10.56 -39.40
CA GLY A 146 6.25 11.93 -38.93
C GLY A 146 5.49 12.80 -39.95
N PHE A 147 5.12 12.24 -41.10
CA PHE A 147 4.28 12.88 -42.11
C PHE A 147 3.12 11.95 -42.50
N TYR A 148 2.02 12.53 -42.98
CA TYR A 148 0.84 11.81 -43.41
C TYR A 148 0.20 12.44 -44.64
N GLY A 149 -0.63 11.66 -45.33
CA GLY A 149 -1.37 12.09 -46.52
C GLY A 149 -1.37 11.00 -47.59
N ASP A 150 -1.87 11.36 -48.76
CA ASP A 150 -1.86 10.51 -49.94
C ASP A 150 -0.85 11.09 -50.96
N PRO A 151 0.34 10.46 -51.12
CA PRO A 151 1.33 10.90 -52.10
C PRO A 151 1.10 10.31 -53.50
N THR A 152 0.02 9.56 -53.73
CA THR A 152 -0.17 8.94 -55.04
C THR A 152 -0.26 9.98 -56.15
N ASN A 153 0.41 9.69 -57.28
CA ASN A 153 0.38 10.50 -58.50
C ASN A 153 0.60 12.01 -58.32
N GLY A 154 1.59 12.38 -57.51
CA GLY A 154 1.95 13.76 -57.24
C GLY A 154 1.17 14.41 -56.12
N GLY A 155 0.52 13.60 -55.30
CA GLY A 155 -0.04 13.99 -54.01
C GLY A 155 1.02 14.57 -53.07
N LYS A 156 0.61 14.90 -51.84
CA LYS A 156 1.49 15.63 -50.90
C LYS A 156 1.40 15.04 -49.51
N CYS A 157 2.56 14.94 -48.88
CA CYS A 157 2.70 14.63 -47.47
C CYS A 157 2.74 15.91 -46.63
N GLN A 158 2.05 15.88 -45.49
CA GLN A 158 2.00 16.97 -44.52
C GLN A 158 2.55 16.51 -43.17
N PRO A 159 3.20 17.39 -42.40
CA PRO A 159 3.72 17.03 -41.08
C PRO A 159 2.58 16.66 -40.12
N CYS A 160 2.81 15.67 -39.27
CA CYS A 160 1.88 15.33 -38.20
C CYS A 160 1.67 16.53 -37.26
N LYS A 161 0.41 16.84 -36.93
CA LYS A 161 0.03 17.95 -36.05
C LYS A 161 -0.41 17.42 -34.69
N CYS A 162 0.54 17.01 -33.86
CA CYS A 162 0.24 16.31 -32.59
C CYS A 162 0.38 17.20 -31.35
N ASN A 163 0.31 18.52 -31.49
CA ASN A 163 0.36 19.50 -30.39
C ASN A 163 1.54 19.31 -29.41
N GLY A 164 2.69 18.81 -29.88
CA GLY A 164 3.87 18.55 -29.04
C GLY A 164 3.81 17.27 -28.19
N HIS A 165 2.70 16.52 -28.25
CA HIS A 165 2.49 15.28 -27.48
C HIS A 165 2.77 14.01 -28.29
N ALA A 166 3.19 14.13 -29.55
CA ALA A 166 3.77 13.06 -30.36
C ALA A 166 4.57 13.63 -31.52
N SER A 167 5.50 12.85 -32.05
CA SER A 167 6.18 13.12 -33.33
C SER A 167 5.71 12.20 -34.45
N LEU A 168 5.04 11.10 -34.11
CA LEU A 168 4.57 10.09 -35.04
C LEU A 168 3.04 10.09 -35.09
N CYS A 169 2.51 9.92 -36.30
CA CYS A 169 1.10 9.72 -36.56
C CYS A 169 0.91 8.63 -37.61
N ASN A 170 -0.32 8.16 -37.75
CA ASN A 170 -0.69 7.24 -38.82
C ASN A 170 -0.47 7.93 -40.19
N THR A 171 0.28 7.28 -41.08
CA THR A 171 0.69 7.85 -42.37
C THR A 171 -0.48 8.14 -43.32
N ASN A 172 -1.61 7.48 -43.14
CA ASN A 172 -2.78 7.64 -44.02
C ASN A 172 -3.81 8.59 -43.40
N THR A 173 -4.09 8.45 -42.10
CA THR A 173 -5.16 9.22 -41.45
C THR A 173 -4.69 10.48 -40.74
N GLY A 174 -3.40 10.59 -40.43
CA GLY A 174 -2.84 11.69 -39.64
C GLY A 174 -3.08 11.57 -38.13
N LYS A 175 -3.75 10.52 -37.67
CA LYS A 175 -4.03 10.30 -36.24
C LYS A 175 -2.75 10.08 -35.44
N CYS A 176 -2.52 10.91 -34.44
CA CYS A 176 -1.31 10.91 -33.62
C CYS A 176 -1.23 9.73 -32.65
N PHE A 177 -0.01 9.23 -32.45
CA PHE A 177 0.30 8.25 -31.42
C PHE A 177 0.81 8.97 -30.17
N CYS A 178 -0.12 9.47 -29.34
CA CYS A 178 0.20 10.29 -28.17
C CYS A 178 1.16 9.57 -27.22
N THR A 179 2.24 10.24 -26.81
CA THR A 179 3.32 9.64 -26.00
C THR A 179 3.14 9.83 -24.50
N THR A 180 2.21 10.69 -24.09
CA THR A 180 1.89 10.93 -22.67
C THR A 180 0.57 10.26 -22.31
N LYS A 181 0.58 9.38 -21.30
CA LYS A 181 -0.65 8.72 -20.85
C LYS A 181 -1.65 9.77 -20.34
N GLY A 182 -2.91 9.62 -20.76
CA GLY A 182 -4.00 10.52 -20.41
C GLY A 182 -4.24 11.65 -21.40
N VAL A 183 -3.36 11.82 -22.41
CA VAL A 183 -3.60 12.67 -23.58
C VAL A 183 -4.24 11.83 -24.69
N LYS A 184 -5.35 12.30 -25.27
CA LYS A 184 -6.12 11.62 -26.32
C LYS A 184 -6.59 12.58 -27.42
N GLY A 185 -7.21 12.03 -28.46
CA GLY A 185 -7.70 12.75 -29.64
C GLY A 185 -6.79 12.57 -30.85
N ASP A 186 -7.29 12.89 -32.04
CA ASP A 186 -6.56 12.65 -33.30
C ASP A 186 -5.28 13.49 -33.41
N GLU A 187 -5.24 14.64 -32.74
CA GLU A 187 -4.10 15.56 -32.67
C GLU A 187 -3.52 15.63 -31.25
N CYS A 188 -3.88 14.71 -30.35
CA CYS A 188 -3.49 14.75 -28.92
C CYS A 188 -3.95 16.04 -28.20
N GLN A 189 -5.16 16.50 -28.50
CA GLN A 189 -5.72 17.77 -28.04
C GLN A 189 -6.67 17.67 -26.84
N LEU A 190 -6.96 16.47 -26.35
CA LEU A 190 -7.93 16.24 -25.26
C LEU A 190 -7.28 15.49 -24.09
N CYS A 191 -7.79 15.71 -22.88
CA CYS A 191 -7.47 14.84 -21.74
C CYS A 191 -8.48 13.69 -21.61
N GLU A 192 -8.01 12.57 -21.08
CA GLU A 192 -8.79 11.37 -20.78
C GLU A 192 -9.55 11.52 -19.44
N VAL A 193 -10.54 12.43 -19.42
CA VAL A 193 -11.28 12.82 -18.21
C VAL A 193 -11.96 11.64 -17.51
N GLU A 194 -12.46 10.67 -18.28
CA GLU A 194 -13.08 9.43 -17.77
C GLU A 194 -12.14 8.66 -16.83
N ASN A 195 -10.82 8.74 -17.05
CA ASN A 195 -9.79 8.08 -16.25
C ASN A 195 -9.10 9.04 -15.26
N ARG A 196 -9.79 10.10 -14.82
CA ARG A 196 -9.32 11.10 -13.84
C ARG A 196 -8.11 11.93 -14.29
N TYR A 197 -7.89 12.06 -15.60
CA TYR A 197 -6.91 12.99 -16.13
C TYR A 197 -7.51 14.39 -16.30
N GLN A 198 -6.81 15.40 -15.82
CA GLN A 198 -7.21 16.81 -15.88
C GLN A 198 -6.07 17.69 -16.41
N GLY A 199 -6.40 18.83 -17.02
CA GLY A 199 -5.42 19.75 -17.59
C GLY A 199 -5.81 20.21 -18.99
N ASN A 200 -4.85 20.73 -19.72
CA ASN A 200 -5.06 21.20 -21.09
C ASN A 200 -3.81 20.93 -21.93
N PRO A 201 -3.85 19.93 -22.84
CA PRO A 201 -2.68 19.57 -23.64
C PRO A 201 -2.31 20.63 -24.69
N LEU A 202 -3.21 21.57 -25.03
CA LEU A 202 -2.89 22.68 -25.94
C LEU A 202 -2.06 23.79 -25.27
N LYS A 203 -2.11 23.89 -23.93
CA LYS A 203 -1.36 24.88 -23.15
C LYS A 203 -0.30 24.28 -22.24
N GLY A 204 -0.24 22.95 -22.17
CA GLY A 204 0.59 22.19 -21.24
C GLY A 204 0.37 20.70 -21.47
N THR A 205 -0.08 19.98 -20.45
CA THR A 205 -0.32 18.53 -20.53
C THR A 205 -1.51 18.11 -19.67
N CYS A 206 -1.77 16.81 -19.62
CA CYS A 206 -2.78 16.18 -18.78
C CYS A 206 -2.10 15.51 -17.59
N TYR A 207 -2.70 15.66 -16.41
CA TYR A 207 -2.17 15.14 -15.16
C TYR A 207 -3.18 14.19 -14.54
N TYR A 208 -2.68 13.10 -13.97
CA TYR A 208 -3.47 12.23 -13.12
C TYR A 208 -3.46 12.75 -11.68
N THR A 209 -4.63 13.01 -11.11
CA THR A 209 -4.76 13.47 -9.73
C THR A 209 -4.53 12.32 -8.76
N LEU A 210 -3.44 12.41 -7.97
CA LEU A 210 -3.14 11.48 -6.89
C LEU A 210 -3.81 11.94 -5.61
N LEU A 211 -4.43 10.99 -4.91
CA LEU A 211 -4.95 11.20 -3.56
C LEU A 211 -3.83 10.94 -2.55
N ILE A 212 -3.72 11.79 -1.53
CA ILE A 212 -2.77 11.64 -0.43
C ILE A 212 -3.13 10.40 0.39
N ASP A 213 -2.11 9.69 0.89
CA ASP A 213 -2.18 8.42 1.64
C ASP A 213 -2.73 7.22 0.85
N TYR A 214 -2.87 7.35 -0.48
CA TYR A 214 -3.18 6.24 -1.37
C TYR A 214 -1.98 5.88 -2.25
N GLN A 215 -1.76 4.57 -2.42
CA GLN A 215 -0.79 4.05 -3.38
C GLN A 215 -1.48 3.70 -4.69
N PHE A 216 -1.00 4.29 -5.79
CA PHE A 216 -1.48 4.02 -7.13
C PHE A 216 -0.50 3.12 -7.88
N THR A 217 -1.05 2.26 -8.74
CA THR A 217 -0.26 1.38 -9.61
C THR A 217 -0.75 1.53 -11.04
N PHE A 218 0.16 1.91 -11.94
CA PHE A 218 -0.07 2.04 -13.36
C PHE A 218 0.64 0.91 -14.08
N SER A 219 -0.11 0.08 -14.79
CA SER A 219 0.41 -1.07 -15.55
C SER A 219 0.17 -0.81 -17.03
N LEU A 220 1.24 -0.50 -17.76
CA LEU A 220 1.25 -0.29 -19.21
C LEU A 220 1.77 -1.59 -19.86
N SER A 221 0.84 -2.43 -20.32
CA SER A 221 1.16 -3.77 -20.83
C SER A 221 0.40 -4.14 -22.10
N GLN A 222 -0.55 -3.31 -22.54
CA GLN A 222 -1.31 -3.57 -23.75
C GLN A 222 -0.53 -3.09 -24.98
N GLU A 223 -0.77 -3.67 -26.15
CA GLU A 223 -0.06 -3.27 -27.38
C GLU A 223 -0.31 -1.79 -27.73
N ASP A 224 -1.50 -1.28 -27.46
CA ASP A 224 -1.85 0.13 -27.64
C ASP A 224 -1.04 1.08 -26.73
N ASP A 225 -0.50 0.57 -25.61
CA ASP A 225 0.31 1.35 -24.67
C ASP A 225 1.76 1.57 -25.17
N ARG A 226 2.16 0.90 -26.26
CA ARG A 226 3.57 0.88 -26.74
C ARG A 226 4.15 2.25 -27.08
N TYR A 227 3.29 3.22 -27.36
CA TYR A 227 3.68 4.58 -27.73
C TYR A 227 3.88 5.49 -26.50
N TYR A 228 3.38 5.10 -25.33
CA TYR A 228 3.56 5.89 -24.13
C TYR A 228 5.00 5.82 -23.61
N THR A 229 5.58 7.00 -23.39
CA THR A 229 6.93 7.20 -22.83
C THR A 229 6.93 8.15 -21.65
N ALA A 230 5.76 8.75 -21.32
CA ALA A 230 5.59 9.64 -20.18
C ALA A 230 4.23 9.46 -19.48
N ILE A 231 4.21 9.74 -18.17
CA ILE A 231 3.00 9.92 -17.35
C ILE A 231 3.24 11.10 -16.41
N ASN A 232 2.27 12.01 -16.31
CA ASN A 232 2.33 13.17 -15.45
C ASN A 232 1.30 13.04 -14.33
N PHE A 233 1.71 13.34 -13.11
CA PHE A 233 0.88 13.27 -11.93
C PHE A 233 0.81 14.62 -11.25
N VAL A 234 -0.30 14.85 -10.54
CA VAL A 234 -0.48 16.04 -9.72
C VAL A 234 -0.97 15.60 -8.33
N ALA A 235 -0.39 16.16 -7.29
CA ALA A 235 -0.77 15.91 -5.90
C ALA A 235 -0.89 17.24 -5.16
N THR A 236 -2.02 17.46 -4.50
CA THR A 236 -2.23 18.63 -3.63
C THR A 236 -2.38 18.11 -2.21
N PRO A 237 -1.44 18.41 -1.30
CA PRO A 237 -1.52 18.00 0.10
C PRO A 237 -2.78 18.56 0.77
N ASP A 238 -3.45 17.76 1.59
CA ASP A 238 -4.69 18.15 2.27
C ASP A 238 -4.41 18.97 3.54
N GLU A 239 -3.29 18.68 4.22
CA GLU A 239 -2.91 19.35 5.47
C GLU A 239 -1.73 20.30 5.27
N GLN A 240 -1.86 21.53 5.78
CA GLN A 240 -0.80 22.54 5.76
C GLN A 240 0.24 22.27 6.87
N ASN A 241 1.51 22.66 6.60
CA ASN A 241 2.63 22.57 7.55
C ASN A 241 3.00 21.16 8.04
N ARG A 242 2.69 20.12 7.26
CA ARG A 242 3.18 18.75 7.50
C ARG A 242 4.13 18.31 6.40
N ASP A 243 5.05 17.44 6.79
CA ASP A 243 5.98 16.82 5.85
C ASP A 243 5.20 15.92 4.89
N LEU A 244 5.55 16.02 3.61
CA LEU A 244 4.97 15.22 2.55
C LEU A 244 5.98 14.17 2.10
N ASP A 245 5.72 12.91 2.41
CA ASP A 245 6.53 11.80 1.94
C ASP A 245 6.10 11.41 0.53
N MET A 246 7.08 11.23 -0.36
CA MET A 246 6.85 10.73 -1.70
C MET A 246 7.63 9.45 -1.93
N PHE A 247 6.97 8.48 -2.56
CA PHE A 247 7.61 7.27 -3.05
C PHE A 247 7.16 6.99 -4.47
N ILE A 248 8.12 6.64 -5.33
CA ILE A 248 7.87 6.10 -6.65
C ILE A 248 8.82 4.93 -6.94
N ASN A 249 8.29 3.86 -7.51
CA ASN A 249 9.05 2.68 -7.94
C ASN A 249 8.50 2.16 -9.27
N ALA A 250 9.37 1.74 -10.17
CA ALA A 250 8.98 1.15 -11.43
C ALA A 250 9.77 -0.11 -11.79
N SER A 251 9.16 -0.97 -12.60
CA SER A 251 9.79 -2.21 -13.08
C SER A 251 10.96 -1.98 -14.04
N LYS A 252 11.04 -0.80 -14.65
CA LYS A 252 12.11 -0.37 -15.57
C LYS A 252 12.57 1.03 -15.20
N ASN A 253 13.73 1.43 -15.73
CA ASN A 253 14.29 2.74 -15.46
C ASN A 253 13.44 3.85 -16.11
N PHE A 254 13.38 5.00 -15.45
CA PHE A 254 12.69 6.20 -15.91
C PHE A 254 13.46 7.47 -15.50
N ASN A 255 13.09 8.59 -16.11
CA ASN A 255 13.49 9.93 -15.67
C ASN A 255 12.38 10.53 -14.81
N LEU A 256 12.77 11.19 -13.73
CA LEU A 256 11.89 11.80 -12.75
C LEU A 256 12.20 13.29 -12.64
N ASN A 257 11.18 14.11 -12.80
CA ASN A 257 11.24 15.53 -12.49
C ASN A 257 10.07 15.89 -11.57
N ILE A 258 10.35 16.55 -10.45
CA ILE A 258 9.34 16.97 -9.48
C ILE A 258 9.43 18.48 -9.33
N THR A 259 8.30 19.15 -9.50
CA THR A 259 8.16 20.59 -9.37
C THR A 259 6.98 20.91 -8.44
N TRP A 260 6.88 22.16 -7.98
CA TRP A 260 5.72 22.64 -7.23
C TRP A 260 5.29 24.03 -7.69
N ALA A 261 4.02 24.36 -7.48
CA ALA A 261 3.48 25.70 -7.69
C ALA A 261 2.45 26.08 -6.61
N ALA A 262 2.22 27.38 -6.45
CA ALA A 262 1.30 27.95 -5.47
C ALA A 262 -0.18 27.97 -5.92
N SER A 263 -0.47 27.64 -7.19
CA SER A 263 -1.84 27.56 -7.70
C SER A 263 -1.96 26.62 -8.89
N PHE A 264 -3.01 25.80 -8.89
CA PHE A 264 -3.42 24.98 -10.05
C PHE A 264 -4.59 25.66 -10.78
N SER A 265 -4.30 26.67 -11.61
CA SER A 265 -5.27 27.11 -12.62
C SER A 265 -5.23 26.09 -13.77
N ALA A 266 -6.38 25.50 -14.12
CA ALA A 266 -6.55 24.41 -15.09
C ALA A 266 -5.74 24.56 -16.40
N GLY A 267 -4.48 24.16 -16.36
CA GLY A 267 -3.45 24.42 -17.36
C GLY A 267 -2.40 25.41 -16.83
N THR A 268 -1.43 24.90 -16.08
CA THR A 268 -0.22 25.66 -15.74
C THR A 268 0.50 25.99 -17.05
N GLN A 269 0.69 27.28 -17.31
CA GLN A 269 1.61 27.74 -18.36
C GLN A 269 3.03 27.45 -17.87
N ALA A 270 3.87 26.90 -18.74
CA ALA A 270 5.27 26.63 -18.44
C ALA A 270 5.97 27.92 -17.98
N GLY A 271 6.31 28.00 -16.68
CA GLY A 271 7.03 29.15 -16.12
C GLY A 271 6.73 29.50 -14.65
N GLU A 272 5.62 29.00 -14.09
CA GLU A 272 5.25 29.24 -12.68
C GLU A 272 5.65 28.10 -11.72
N GLU A 273 6.23 27.02 -12.25
CA GLU A 273 6.65 25.86 -11.48
C GLU A 273 8.10 25.99 -10.99
N MET A 274 8.31 25.69 -9.70
CA MET A 274 9.63 25.68 -9.07
C MET A 274 10.18 24.25 -9.00
N PRO A 275 11.39 23.97 -9.54
CA PRO A 275 11.96 22.63 -9.54
C PRO A 275 12.43 22.22 -8.15
N VAL A 276 12.15 20.96 -7.80
CA VAL A 276 12.53 20.35 -6.51
C VAL A 276 13.59 19.28 -6.75
N VAL A 277 13.30 18.34 -7.65
CA VAL A 277 14.12 17.14 -7.88
C VAL A 277 14.18 16.87 -9.36
N SER A 278 15.39 16.58 -9.85
CA SER A 278 15.60 16.06 -11.19
C SER A 278 16.56 14.88 -11.13
N LYS A 279 16.08 13.71 -11.56
CA LYS A 279 16.83 12.44 -11.59
C LYS A 279 16.59 11.77 -12.94
N THR A 280 17.62 11.12 -13.46
CA THR A 280 17.56 10.42 -14.75
C THR A 280 17.93 8.97 -14.58
N ASN A 281 17.28 8.08 -15.33
CA ASN A 281 17.61 6.66 -15.41
C ASN A 281 17.60 5.92 -14.05
N ILE A 282 16.58 6.20 -13.23
CA ILE A 282 16.39 5.58 -11.91
C ILE A 282 15.26 4.54 -11.93
N LYS A 283 15.22 3.63 -10.96
CA LYS A 283 14.12 2.67 -10.76
C LYS A 283 13.21 3.02 -9.61
N GLU A 284 13.75 3.68 -8.60
CA GLU A 284 13.03 4.06 -7.39
C GLU A 284 13.51 5.42 -6.92
N TYR A 285 12.60 6.14 -6.26
CA TYR A 285 12.90 7.37 -5.56
C TYR A 285 11.98 7.49 -4.34
N LYS A 286 12.57 7.89 -3.22
CA LYS A 286 11.88 8.13 -1.96
C LYS A 286 12.48 9.35 -1.30
N ASP A 287 11.63 10.29 -0.89
CA ASP A 287 12.06 11.50 -0.19
C ASP A 287 10.93 12.06 0.69
N SER A 288 11.29 12.98 1.58
CA SER A 288 10.36 13.67 2.47
C SER A 288 10.52 15.19 2.31
N PHE A 289 9.45 15.83 1.86
CA PHE A 289 9.40 17.27 1.60
C PHE A 289 8.85 17.98 2.85
N SER A 290 9.76 18.50 3.68
CA SER A 290 9.40 19.24 4.88
C SER A 290 9.22 20.74 4.64
N ASN A 291 8.36 21.36 5.44
CA ASN A 291 8.11 22.81 5.44
C ASN A 291 9.35 23.64 5.82
N GLU A 292 10.31 23.03 6.53
CA GLU A 292 11.56 23.69 6.92
C GLU A 292 12.57 23.75 5.76
N LYS A 293 12.58 22.74 4.87
CA LYS A 293 13.49 22.67 3.72
C LYS A 293 13.00 23.48 2.53
N PHE A 294 11.68 23.57 2.38
CA PHE A 294 11.03 24.30 1.30
C PHE A 294 10.14 25.33 1.97
N ASP A 295 10.59 26.59 2.00
CA ASP A 295 9.89 27.70 2.69
C ASP A 295 8.52 27.97 2.05
N PHE A 296 7.53 27.17 2.42
CA PHE A 296 6.16 27.22 1.92
C PHE A 296 5.35 28.37 2.56
N ARG A 297 5.97 29.20 3.41
CA ARG A 297 5.33 30.09 4.40
C ARG A 297 4.38 31.17 3.85
N ASN A 298 4.32 31.38 2.53
CA ASN A 298 3.45 32.40 1.92
C ASN A 298 2.32 31.84 1.03
N HIS A 299 2.21 30.52 0.83
CA HIS A 299 1.22 29.95 -0.09
C HIS A 299 0.46 28.76 0.55
N PRO A 300 -0.83 28.92 0.91
CA PRO A 300 -1.60 27.88 1.61
C PRO A 300 -1.97 26.67 0.73
N ASN A 301 -1.88 26.80 -0.60
CA ASN A 301 -2.31 25.78 -1.56
C ASN A 301 -1.16 25.38 -2.48
N ILE A 302 -0.30 24.49 -2.01
CA ILE A 302 0.83 23.99 -2.81
C ILE A 302 0.39 22.76 -3.59
N THR A 303 0.73 22.74 -4.87
CA THR A 303 0.50 21.60 -5.73
C THR A 303 1.83 21.09 -6.25
N PHE A 304 2.09 19.80 -6.06
CA PHE A 304 3.24 19.09 -6.60
C PHE A 304 2.90 18.49 -7.96
N PHE A 305 3.81 18.64 -8.91
CA PHE A 305 3.75 18.00 -10.21
C PHE A 305 4.90 17.00 -10.33
N VAL A 306 4.57 15.79 -10.78
CA VAL A 306 5.52 14.70 -10.94
C VAL A 306 5.51 14.26 -12.39
N TYR A 307 6.64 14.44 -13.06
CA TYR A 307 6.83 14.06 -14.45
C TYR A 307 7.69 12.80 -14.50
N VAL A 308 7.09 11.70 -14.94
CA VAL A 308 7.78 10.43 -15.17
C VAL A 308 7.91 10.24 -16.67
N SER A 309 9.14 10.18 -17.18
CA SER A 309 9.40 10.19 -18.62
C SER A 309 10.52 9.23 -19.02
N ASN A 310 10.71 9.05 -20.33
CA ASN A 310 11.78 8.24 -20.92
C ASN A 310 11.79 6.77 -20.45
N PHE A 311 10.61 6.21 -20.17
CA PHE A 311 10.47 4.78 -19.94
C PHE A 311 10.09 4.05 -21.24
N THR A 312 10.24 2.72 -21.23
CA THR A 312 9.86 1.87 -22.37
C THR A 312 8.77 0.88 -21.98
N TRP A 313 7.77 0.74 -22.85
CA TRP A 313 6.75 -0.31 -22.73
C TRP A 313 7.36 -1.72 -22.86
N PRO A 314 6.85 -2.75 -22.15
CA PRO A 314 5.87 -2.68 -21.06
C PRO A 314 6.52 -2.21 -19.75
N ILE A 315 5.75 -1.53 -18.89
CA ILE A 315 6.23 -1.02 -17.59
C ILE A 315 5.11 -1.01 -16.54
N LYS A 316 5.49 -1.25 -15.28
CA LYS A 316 4.64 -1.05 -14.10
C LYS A 316 5.25 0.05 -13.23
N ILE A 317 4.48 1.07 -12.88
CA ILE A 317 4.88 2.20 -12.04
C ILE A 317 3.97 2.24 -10.81
N GLN A 318 4.55 2.33 -9.62
CA GLN A 318 3.87 2.50 -8.36
C GLN A 318 4.26 3.85 -7.77
N ILE A 319 3.29 4.66 -7.38
CA ILE A 319 3.52 6.00 -6.83
C ILE A 319 2.57 6.23 -5.65
N ALA A 320 3.08 6.88 -4.61
CA ALA A 320 2.32 7.26 -3.44
C ALA A 320 2.84 8.59 -2.89
N PHE A 321 1.92 9.40 -2.40
CA PHE A 321 2.19 10.52 -1.50
C PHE A 321 1.58 10.17 -0.16
N SER A 322 2.26 10.50 0.94
CA SER A 322 1.71 10.32 2.28
C SER A 322 2.02 11.52 3.16
N GLN A 323 1.05 11.91 3.96
CA GLN A 323 1.25 12.86 5.06
C GLN A 323 1.09 12.04 6.35
N HIS A 324 2.17 11.35 6.74
CA HIS A 324 2.14 10.61 8.00
C HIS A 324 1.75 11.56 9.13
N SER A 325 0.72 11.16 9.88
CA SER A 325 0.38 11.80 11.14
C SER A 325 1.61 11.74 12.05
N ASN A 326 2.19 12.91 12.35
CA ASN A 326 3.24 13.09 13.35
C ASN A 326 2.73 12.85 14.79
N PHE A 327 1.73 11.97 14.97
CA PHE A 327 1.54 11.27 16.24
C PHE A 327 2.67 10.26 16.35
N MET A 328 3.88 10.76 16.64
CA MET A 328 5.09 10.02 16.98
C MET A 328 4.71 8.76 17.75
N ASP A 329 4.65 7.68 16.98
CA ASP A 329 4.57 6.29 17.37
C ASP A 329 3.81 6.06 18.69
N LEU A 330 2.48 5.90 18.59
CA LEU A 330 1.64 5.48 19.73
C LEU A 330 2.28 4.28 20.48
N VAL A 331 3.01 3.43 19.75
CA VAL A 331 3.82 2.35 20.31
C VAL A 331 4.99 2.89 21.15
N GLN A 332 5.78 3.84 20.65
CA GLN A 332 6.85 4.50 21.43
C GLN A 332 6.31 5.25 22.66
N PHE A 333 5.15 5.92 22.57
CA PHE A 333 4.49 6.51 23.74
C PHE A 333 4.13 5.46 24.78
N PHE A 334 3.49 4.36 24.37
CA PHE A 334 3.15 3.28 25.30
C PHE A 334 4.40 2.58 25.85
N VAL A 335 5.41 2.31 25.04
CA VAL A 335 6.67 1.67 25.48
C VAL A 335 7.39 2.54 26.51
N THR A 336 7.52 3.84 26.27
CA THR A 336 8.15 4.76 27.22
C THR A 336 7.31 4.94 28.49
N PHE A 337 5.98 5.08 28.35
CA PHE A 337 5.06 5.18 29.49
C PHE A 337 5.10 3.93 30.38
N PHE A 338 4.97 2.73 29.79
CA PHE A 338 5.00 1.48 30.54
C PHE A 338 6.38 1.22 31.16
N SER A 339 7.48 1.55 30.47
CA SER A 339 8.84 1.44 31.02
C SER A 339 9.01 2.31 32.28
N CYS A 340 8.55 3.56 32.22
CA CYS A 340 8.62 4.48 33.35
C CYS A 340 7.70 4.04 34.50
N PHE A 341 6.46 3.64 34.18
CA PHE A 341 5.50 3.16 35.18
C PHE A 341 6.00 1.92 35.93
N LEU A 342 6.54 0.93 35.21
CA LEU A 342 7.10 -0.27 35.83
C LEU A 342 8.32 0.05 36.69
N SER A 343 9.16 1.00 36.26
CA SER A 343 10.31 1.46 37.05
C SER A 343 9.87 2.09 38.37
N LEU A 344 8.84 2.94 38.35
CA LEU A 344 8.29 3.56 39.56
C LEU A 344 7.64 2.53 40.50
N LEU A 345 6.93 1.54 39.97
CA LEU A 345 6.37 0.44 40.77
C LEU A 345 7.47 -0.39 41.44
N LEU A 346 8.58 -0.64 40.74
CA LEU A 346 9.70 -1.40 41.29
C LEU A 346 10.35 -0.62 42.44
N VAL A 347 10.57 0.69 42.28
CA VAL A 347 11.07 1.57 43.36
C VAL A 347 10.10 1.57 44.54
N ALA A 348 8.79 1.69 44.30
CA ALA A 348 7.78 1.64 45.36
C ALA A 348 7.78 0.30 46.09
N ALA A 349 7.91 -0.82 45.38
CA ALA A 349 8.01 -2.15 45.97
C ALA A 349 9.28 -2.32 46.81
N VAL A 350 10.43 -1.78 46.35
CA VAL A 350 11.68 -1.78 47.12
C VAL A 350 11.55 -0.94 48.38
N VAL A 351 11.01 0.27 48.28
CA VAL A 351 10.76 1.15 49.44
C VAL A 351 9.78 0.50 50.41
N TRP A 352 8.73 -0.14 49.93
CA TRP A 352 7.82 -0.93 50.77
C TRP A 352 8.59 -2.06 51.45
N LYS A 353 9.35 -2.88 50.73
CA LYS A 353 10.12 -3.98 51.33
C LYS A 353 11.11 -3.49 52.40
N ILE A 354 11.78 -2.36 52.16
CA ILE A 354 12.65 -1.72 53.17
C ILE A 354 11.83 -1.30 54.39
N LYS A 355 10.72 -0.60 54.18
CA LYS A 355 9.80 -0.19 55.27
C LYS A 355 9.28 -1.40 56.06
N GLN A 356 8.90 -2.48 55.38
CA GLN A 356 8.44 -3.72 55.99
C GLN A 356 9.54 -4.38 56.84
N SER A 357 10.78 -4.37 56.35
CA SER A 357 11.95 -4.87 57.09
C SER A 357 12.27 -4.01 58.32
N CYS A 358 12.31 -2.69 58.19
CA CYS A 358 12.50 -1.76 59.30
C CYS A 358 11.40 -1.91 60.37
N TRP A 359 10.14 -2.04 59.96
CA TRP A 359 9.02 -2.30 60.86
C TRP A 359 9.20 -3.62 61.63
N ALA A 360 9.60 -4.69 60.95
CA ALA A 360 9.87 -5.98 61.58
C ALA A 360 11.07 -5.94 62.55
N SER A 361 12.11 -5.15 62.26
CA SER A 361 13.25 -4.96 63.16
C SER A 361 12.86 -4.18 64.40
N ARG A 362 12.14 -3.06 64.24
CA ARG A 362 11.69 -2.22 65.36
C ARG A 362 10.74 -2.98 66.31
N ARG A 363 9.89 -3.85 65.75
CA ARG A 363 9.02 -4.76 66.53
C ARG A 363 9.83 -5.73 67.40
N ARG A 364 10.93 -6.29 66.86
CA ARG A 364 11.83 -7.20 67.60
C ARG A 364 12.56 -6.49 68.73
N GLU A 365 13.03 -5.26 68.52
CA GLU A 365 13.65 -4.45 69.58
C GLU A 365 12.69 -4.11 70.72
N GLN A 366 11.42 -3.80 70.41
CA GLN A 366 10.40 -3.54 71.44
C GLN A 366 10.14 -4.76 72.32
N LEU A 367 9.96 -5.93 71.73
CA LEU A 367 9.75 -7.17 72.48
C LEU A 367 10.93 -7.49 73.40
N LEU A 368 12.17 -7.29 72.95
CA LEU A 368 13.36 -7.47 73.79
C LEU A 368 13.37 -6.50 74.98
N ARG A 369 13.01 -5.22 74.78
CA ARG A 369 12.92 -4.24 75.87
C ARG A 369 11.81 -4.57 76.86
N GLU A 370 10.65 -5.02 76.39
CA GLU A 370 9.54 -5.46 77.24
C GLU A 370 9.91 -6.70 78.06
N MET A 371 10.55 -7.70 77.45
CA MET A 371 11.06 -8.87 78.16
C MET A 371 12.09 -8.48 79.24
N GLN A 372 13.01 -7.56 78.94
CA GLN A 372 13.99 -7.06 79.90
C GLN A 372 13.32 -6.33 81.07
N GLN A 373 12.30 -5.49 80.80
CA GLN A 373 11.53 -4.80 81.83
C GLN A 373 10.71 -5.75 82.70
N MET A 374 10.15 -6.82 82.12
CA MET A 374 9.46 -7.85 82.89
C MET A 374 10.44 -8.64 83.77
N ALA A 375 11.64 -8.91 83.28
CA ALA A 375 12.70 -9.57 84.05
C ALA A 375 13.28 -8.71 85.19
N SER A 376 13.21 -7.38 85.09
CA SER A 376 13.76 -6.46 86.10
C SER A 376 12.76 -6.03 87.18
N ARG A 377 11.53 -6.55 87.19
CA ARG A 377 10.57 -6.24 88.26
C ARG A 377 10.97 -6.98 89.53
N PRO A 378 11.09 -6.32 90.69
CA PRO A 378 11.43 -6.99 91.93
C PRO A 378 10.30 -7.94 92.33
N PHE A 379 10.62 -9.23 92.45
CA PHE A 379 9.71 -10.21 93.03
C PHE A 379 9.64 -9.97 94.55
N ALA A 380 8.46 -9.67 95.07
CA ALA A 380 8.22 -9.58 96.51
C ALA A 380 7.72 -10.95 97.01
N SER A 381 8.36 -11.51 98.04
CA SER A 381 7.88 -12.71 98.73
C SER A 381 7.04 -12.32 99.94
N VAL A 382 5.88 -12.97 100.13
CA VAL A 382 5.00 -12.73 101.27
C VAL A 382 4.89 -14.02 102.09
N ASN A 383 5.32 -13.96 103.36
CA ASN A 383 5.18 -15.09 104.26
C ASN A 383 3.72 -15.23 104.72
N VAL A 384 3.10 -16.35 104.40
CA VAL A 384 1.72 -16.65 104.79
C VAL A 384 1.74 -17.49 106.07
N ALA A 385 1.18 -16.96 107.16
CA ALA A 385 0.97 -17.69 108.40
C ALA A 385 -0.36 -18.46 108.33
N LEU A 386 -0.33 -19.77 108.56
CA LEU A 386 -1.50 -20.64 108.61
C LEU A 386 -1.81 -20.93 110.08
N GLU A 387 -2.97 -20.48 110.58
CA GLU A 387 -3.48 -20.89 111.88
C GLU A 387 -3.95 -22.36 111.79
N THR A 388 -3.36 -23.22 112.62
CA THR A 388 -3.86 -24.57 112.89
C THR A 388 -4.64 -24.54 114.20
N ASP A 389 -5.95 -24.73 114.16
CA ASP A 389 -6.75 -24.97 115.37
C ASP A 389 -6.25 -26.27 116.03
N GLU A 390 -5.78 -26.18 117.27
CA GLU A 390 -5.49 -27.36 118.10
C GLU A 390 -6.82 -27.94 118.62
N GLU A 391 -7.22 -29.11 118.11
CA GLU A 391 -8.27 -29.92 118.74
C GLU A 391 -7.76 -30.57 120.05
N PRO A 392 -8.62 -30.73 121.08
CA PRO A 392 -8.23 -31.30 122.37
C PRO A 392 -7.84 -32.79 122.25
N PRO A 393 -7.00 -33.31 123.17
CA PRO A 393 -6.39 -34.63 123.01
C PRO A 393 -7.39 -35.76 123.28
N ASP A 394 -7.80 -36.47 122.22
CA ASP A 394 -8.41 -37.79 122.37
C ASP A 394 -7.35 -38.88 122.51
N LEU A 395 -7.58 -39.76 123.49
CA LEU A 395 -6.69 -40.83 123.90
C LEU A 395 -6.46 -41.83 122.75
N ILE A 396 -5.18 -42.07 122.45
CA ILE A 396 -4.60 -43.05 121.50
C ILE A 396 -4.33 -42.48 120.09
N GLY A 397 -3.15 -41.88 119.90
CA GLY A 397 -2.52 -41.65 118.58
C GLY A 397 -2.12 -40.19 118.32
N GLY A 398 -0.81 -39.93 118.16
CA GLY A 398 -0.22 -38.58 118.10
C GLY A 398 -0.75 -37.61 117.03
N SER A 399 -0.62 -36.32 117.34
CA SER A 399 -0.98 -35.16 116.50
C SER A 399 -0.29 -35.20 115.12
N ILE A 400 -1.07 -35.34 114.05
CA ILE A 400 -0.62 -35.18 112.66
C ILE A 400 -1.05 -33.79 112.20
N LYS A 401 -0.10 -32.86 112.09
CA LYS A 401 -0.31 -31.56 111.43
C LYS A 401 -0.69 -31.78 109.96
N THR A 402 -1.93 -31.46 109.58
CA THR A 402 -2.38 -31.60 108.18
C THR A 402 -2.08 -30.32 107.40
N VAL A 403 -1.30 -30.43 106.33
CA VAL A 403 -1.05 -29.32 105.39
C VAL A 403 -2.17 -29.29 104.35
N PRO A 404 -2.74 -28.11 104.01
CA PRO A 404 -3.81 -28.02 103.01
C PRO A 404 -3.34 -28.48 101.62
N LYS A 405 -4.20 -29.25 100.93
CA LYS A 405 -3.93 -29.76 99.57
C LYS A 405 -4.34 -28.71 98.53
N PRO A 406 -3.57 -28.54 97.44
CA PRO A 406 -3.92 -27.59 96.39
C PRO A 406 -5.17 -28.00 95.61
N ILE A 407 -5.88 -26.99 95.11
CA ILE A 407 -7.03 -27.16 94.22
C ILE A 407 -6.55 -27.46 92.81
N ALA A 408 -5.48 -26.78 92.37
CA ALA A 408 -4.85 -26.97 91.07
C ALA A 408 -3.34 -26.73 91.16
N LEU A 409 -2.58 -27.43 90.31
CA LEU A 409 -1.15 -27.25 90.13
C LEU A 409 -0.85 -27.30 88.62
N GLU A 410 -0.45 -26.17 88.04
CA GLU A 410 -0.17 -26.05 86.61
C GLU A 410 1.34 -25.90 86.37
N PRO A 411 2.04 -26.90 85.81
CA PRO A 411 3.47 -26.82 85.57
C PRO A 411 3.81 -25.80 84.48
N CYS A 412 4.84 -24.99 84.73
CA CYS A 412 5.38 -24.05 83.76
C CYS A 412 6.23 -24.78 82.70
N PHE A 413 6.46 -24.13 81.55
CA PHE A 413 7.28 -24.66 80.48
C PHE A 413 8.69 -25.02 80.98
N GLY A 414 9.02 -26.32 81.00
CA GLY A 414 10.28 -26.85 81.52
C GLY A 414 10.19 -27.62 82.85
N ASN A 415 8.99 -27.80 83.43
CA ASN A 415 8.71 -28.66 84.61
C ASN A 415 9.55 -28.39 85.87
N LYS A 416 10.17 -27.21 85.98
CA LYS A 416 10.95 -26.83 87.17
C LYS A 416 10.13 -26.03 88.17
N ALA A 417 9.07 -25.35 87.72
CA ALA A 417 8.16 -24.59 88.57
C ALA A 417 6.70 -24.88 88.16
N ALA A 418 5.76 -24.64 89.06
CA ALA A 418 4.34 -24.74 88.80
C ALA A 418 3.55 -23.64 89.51
N VAL A 419 2.40 -23.25 88.96
CA VAL A 419 1.45 -22.36 89.63
C VAL A 419 0.53 -23.20 90.49
N LEU A 420 0.65 -23.05 91.80
CA LEU A 420 -0.17 -23.70 92.83
C LEU A 420 -1.37 -22.81 93.14
N SER A 421 -2.59 -23.32 93.03
CA SER A 421 -3.81 -22.62 93.45
C SER A 421 -4.41 -23.26 94.70
N VAL A 422 -4.69 -22.44 95.72
CA VAL A 422 -5.21 -22.88 97.03
C VAL A 422 -6.39 -21.99 97.46
N PHE A 423 -7.30 -22.55 98.26
CA PHE A 423 -8.34 -21.76 98.91
C PHE A 423 -7.77 -21.20 100.21
N VAL A 424 -7.90 -19.90 100.39
CA VAL A 424 -7.46 -19.18 101.58
C VAL A 424 -8.68 -18.59 102.26
N ARG A 425 -8.80 -18.82 103.57
CA ARG A 425 -9.83 -18.18 104.39
C ARG A 425 -9.38 -16.76 104.69
N LEU A 426 -10.21 -15.78 104.34
CA LEU A 426 -9.90 -14.37 104.62
C LEU A 426 -10.17 -14.05 106.11
N PRO A 427 -9.46 -13.08 106.71
CA PRO A 427 -9.63 -12.71 108.11
C PRO A 427 -11.09 -12.38 108.43
N ARG A 428 -11.59 -12.89 109.56
CA ARG A 428 -12.94 -12.64 110.05
C ARG A 428 -12.85 -11.85 111.35
N GLY A 429 -13.78 -10.93 111.60
CA GLY A 429 -13.82 -10.19 112.86
C GLY A 429 -14.06 -11.13 114.06
N LEU A 430 -14.00 -10.59 115.28
CA LEU A 430 -14.13 -11.31 116.57
C LEU A 430 -15.36 -12.25 116.69
N GLY A 431 -16.35 -12.13 115.79
CA GLY A 431 -17.54 -12.99 115.72
C GLY A 431 -17.46 -14.16 114.72
N GLY A 432 -16.34 -14.40 114.03
CA GLY A 432 -16.15 -15.57 113.14
C GLY A 432 -16.96 -15.59 111.84
N ILE A 433 -17.77 -14.56 111.59
CA ILE A 433 -18.65 -14.39 110.42
C ILE A 433 -18.05 -13.29 109.53
N PRO A 434 -17.91 -13.51 108.20
CA PRO A 434 -17.46 -12.45 107.30
C PRO A 434 -18.49 -11.31 107.22
N PRO A 435 -18.07 -10.05 106.98
CA PRO A 435 -18.98 -8.92 106.85
C PRO A 435 -20.05 -9.15 105.76
N PRO A 436 -21.28 -8.61 105.92
CA PRO A 436 -22.32 -8.74 104.91
C PRO A 436 -21.82 -8.26 103.54
N GLY A 437 -21.94 -9.11 102.52
CA GLY A 437 -21.50 -8.82 101.15
C GLY A 437 -20.07 -9.23 100.80
N GLN A 438 -19.29 -9.80 101.73
CA GLN A 438 -17.95 -10.33 101.44
C GLN A 438 -17.88 -11.85 101.57
N SER A 439 -17.16 -12.49 100.65
CA SER A 439 -16.81 -13.91 100.76
C SER A 439 -15.74 -14.09 101.82
N GLY A 440 -15.97 -14.99 102.79
CA GLY A 440 -14.97 -15.37 103.79
C GLY A 440 -13.88 -16.33 103.26
N LEU A 441 -13.81 -16.52 101.94
CA LEU A 441 -12.91 -17.43 101.24
C LEU A 441 -12.42 -16.78 99.93
N ALA A 442 -11.14 -16.89 99.62
CA ALA A 442 -10.52 -16.46 98.37
C ALA A 442 -9.73 -17.59 97.72
N VAL A 443 -9.50 -17.50 96.41
CA VAL A 443 -8.51 -18.34 95.72
C VAL A 443 -7.22 -17.56 95.66
N ALA A 444 -6.13 -18.13 96.14
CA ALA A 444 -4.79 -17.59 95.99
C ALA A 444 -3.97 -18.50 95.07
N SER A 445 -3.05 -17.91 94.31
CA SER A 445 -2.13 -18.63 93.44
C SER A 445 -0.70 -18.23 93.74
N ALA A 446 0.19 -19.21 93.93
CA ALA A 446 1.61 -18.99 94.16
C ALA A 446 2.45 -19.79 93.16
N LEU A 447 3.57 -19.23 92.69
CA LEU A 447 4.54 -19.99 91.93
C LEU A 447 5.40 -20.82 92.90
N VAL A 448 5.40 -22.13 92.73
CA VAL A 448 6.18 -23.06 93.56
C VAL A 448 7.23 -23.79 92.74
N ASP A 449 8.38 -24.04 93.36
CA ASP A 449 9.42 -24.88 92.79
C ASP A 449 9.04 -26.36 92.95
N ILE A 450 9.02 -27.10 91.84
CA ILE A 450 8.71 -28.55 91.81
C ILE A 450 9.93 -29.39 91.43
N SER A 451 11.10 -28.77 91.28
CA SER A 451 12.32 -29.44 90.82
C SER A 451 12.89 -30.49 91.80
N GLN A 452 12.46 -30.48 93.08
CA GLN A 452 12.93 -31.43 94.11
C GLN A 452 12.06 -32.70 94.27
N GLN A 453 11.00 -32.88 93.48
CA GLN A 453 10.26 -34.15 93.46
C GLN A 453 10.97 -35.17 92.57
N MET A 454 11.71 -36.09 93.18
CA MET A 454 12.29 -37.27 92.50
C MET A 454 11.19 -38.22 91.97
N PRO A 455 11.48 -38.99 90.90
CA PRO A 455 10.51 -39.49 89.93
C PRO A 455 9.79 -40.76 90.38
N ILE A 456 8.45 -40.81 90.24
CA ILE A 456 7.71 -42.08 90.27
C ILE A 456 7.89 -42.74 88.90
N VAL A 457 8.84 -43.68 88.86
CA VAL A 457 9.04 -44.63 87.77
C VAL A 457 7.77 -45.48 87.59
N TYR A 458 7.11 -45.37 86.43
CA TYR A 458 6.18 -46.40 85.96
C TYR A 458 6.74 -47.07 84.71
N LYS A 459 7.05 -48.37 84.87
CA LYS A 459 7.27 -49.35 83.80
C LYS A 459 6.03 -49.45 82.90
N GLU A 460 6.26 -49.75 81.62
CA GLU A 460 5.30 -50.05 80.56
C GLU A 460 4.11 -50.94 80.98
N LYS A 461 2.89 -50.61 80.50
CA LYS A 461 2.17 -51.38 79.48
C LYS A 461 0.77 -50.81 79.18
N SER A 462 0.38 -51.04 77.94
CA SER A 462 -0.92 -50.87 77.29
C SER A 462 -2.17 -51.15 78.13
N GLY A 463 -3.22 -50.34 77.93
CA GLY A 463 -4.61 -50.79 77.94
C GLY A 463 -5.49 -50.38 79.14
N ALA A 464 -6.51 -49.57 78.83
CA ALA A 464 -7.85 -49.50 79.42
C ALA A 464 -8.09 -49.01 80.88
N VAL A 465 -8.77 -47.86 80.98
CA VAL A 465 -10.01 -47.58 81.74
C VAL A 465 -10.09 -47.99 83.23
N ARG A 466 -9.97 -47.03 84.16
CA ARG A 466 -11.05 -46.54 85.10
C ARG A 466 -10.51 -45.66 86.25
N ASN A 467 -11.38 -44.76 86.72
CA ASN A 467 -11.29 -43.83 87.85
C ASN A 467 -10.78 -44.42 89.19
N ARG A 468 -9.94 -43.67 89.93
CA ARG A 468 -10.25 -42.91 91.19
C ARG A 468 -8.98 -42.69 92.06
N LYS A 469 -8.93 -41.51 92.70
CA LYS A 469 -7.89 -40.87 93.57
C LYS A 469 -7.10 -41.75 94.57
N GLN A 470 -5.82 -41.41 94.76
CA GLN A 470 -5.09 -41.42 96.06
C GLN A 470 -3.92 -40.40 96.04
N GLN A 471 -3.57 -39.83 97.20
CA GLN A 471 -2.60 -38.73 97.40
C GLN A 471 -1.33 -39.18 98.17
N PRO A 472 -0.16 -38.57 97.90
CA PRO A 472 0.98 -38.52 98.83
C PRO A 472 1.33 -37.06 99.29
N PRO A 473 2.27 -36.88 100.24
CA PRO A 473 2.20 -35.87 101.31
C PRO A 473 2.86 -34.51 100.99
N ALA A 474 2.65 -33.56 101.90
CA ALA A 474 2.97 -32.14 101.75
C ALA A 474 4.30 -31.74 102.41
N GLN A 475 5.02 -30.78 101.79
CA GLN A 475 6.18 -30.03 102.29
C GLN A 475 6.19 -28.62 101.63
N PRO A 476 6.87 -27.62 102.22
CA PRO A 476 6.43 -26.23 102.29
C PRO A 476 6.86 -25.39 101.07
N GLY A 477 5.90 -24.75 100.41
CA GLY A 477 6.14 -23.78 99.35
C GLY A 477 5.88 -22.35 99.85
N THR A 478 6.88 -21.50 99.73
CA THR A 478 6.82 -20.05 99.96
C THR A 478 5.84 -19.41 98.99
N CYS A 479 4.87 -18.64 99.48
CA CYS A 479 3.90 -17.93 98.63
C CYS A 479 4.51 -16.62 98.10
N ILE A 480 4.16 -16.29 96.85
CA ILE A 480 4.29 -14.94 96.26
C ILE A 480 2.93 -14.28 96.40
#